data_AF-A0A9X3WIW2-F1
#
_entry.id   AF-A0A9X3WIW2-F1
#
_cell.length_a   1.000
_cell.length_b   1.000
_cell.length_c   1.000
_cell.angle_alpha   90.00
_cell.angle_beta   90.00
_cell.angle_gamma   90.00
#
_symmetry.space_group_name_H-M   'P 1'
#
loop_
_entity.id
_entity.type
_entity.pdbx_description
1 polymer ?
#
loop_
_entity_poly.entity_id
_entity_poly.type
_entity_poly.pdbx_seq_one_letter_code
_entity_poly.pdbx_strand_id
1 'polypeptide(L)'
;MKKQTKAFGYFLVEKEFAESNHEYYQQIFKGFEEICKHKNLKLVKVYEDRFSDESKPQPTKELCKLIRKKNKGDYLINFALGRYMIMSPDGQLEII
;
A
#
# COMPACT_ATOMS: atom_id res chain seq x y z
N MET A 1 26.84 3.39 4.13
CA MET A 1 25.58 3.24 3.37
C MET A 1 24.48 4.02 4.08
N LYS A 2 23.77 4.95 3.41
CA LYS A 2 22.58 5.58 3.99
C LYS A 2 21.51 4.50 4.20
N LYS A 3 20.93 4.41 5.40
CA LYS A 3 19.79 3.52 5.66
C LYS A 3 18.63 3.99 4.79
N GLN A 4 18.05 3.07 4.00
CA GLN A 4 16.81 3.35 3.27
C GLN A 4 15.67 3.60 4.25
N THR A 5 14.86 4.61 3.95
CA THR A 5 13.65 4.89 4.73
C THR A 5 12.61 3.81 4.47
N LYS A 6 11.87 3.41 5.49
CA LYS A 6 10.86 2.35 5.38
C LYS A 6 9.62 2.86 4.65
N ALA A 7 9.00 1.98 3.88
CA ALA A 7 7.70 2.17 3.27
C ALA A 7 6.78 0.97 3.61
N PHE A 8 5.51 1.25 3.78
CA PHE A 8 4.46 0.24 3.91
C PHE A 8 3.46 0.40 2.77
N GLY A 9 3.11 -0.71 2.13
CA GLY A 9 2.06 -0.74 1.12
C GLY A 9 0.70 -1.03 1.75
N TYR A 10 -0.36 -0.49 1.17
CA TYR A 10 -1.73 -0.87 1.44
C TYR A 10 -2.52 -0.92 0.14
N PHE A 11 -3.37 -1.91 -0.03
CA PHE A 11 -4.40 -1.87 -1.06
C PHE A 11 -5.65 -2.59 -0.59
N LEU A 12 -6.75 -2.15 -1.15
CA LEU A 12 -8.06 -2.74 -0.96
C LEU A 12 -8.47 -3.37 -2.29
N VAL A 13 -8.89 -4.64 -2.26
CA VAL A 13 -9.29 -5.39 -3.44
C VAL A 13 -10.59 -6.16 -3.18
N GLU A 14 -11.42 -6.37 -4.20
CA GLU A 14 -12.54 -7.30 -4.06
C GLU A 14 -12.01 -8.71 -3.85
N LYS A 15 -12.70 -9.48 -3.00
CA LYS A 15 -12.30 -10.83 -2.64
C LYS A 15 -12.10 -11.74 -3.88
N GLU A 16 -12.86 -11.52 -4.94
CA GLU A 16 -12.76 -12.26 -6.20
C GLU A 16 -11.49 -11.93 -7.01
N PHE A 17 -10.99 -10.69 -6.97
CA PHE A 17 -9.74 -10.30 -7.63
C PHE A 17 -8.49 -10.52 -6.75
N ALA A 18 -8.69 -10.97 -5.50
CA ALA A 18 -7.62 -11.21 -4.52
C ALA A 18 -6.95 -12.59 -4.66
N GLU A 19 -7.34 -13.40 -5.65
CA GLU A 19 -6.64 -14.64 -5.96
C GLU A 19 -5.26 -14.29 -6.53
N SER A 20 -4.19 -14.79 -5.91
CA SER A 20 -2.78 -14.46 -6.19
C SER A 20 -2.32 -14.69 -7.64
N ASN A 21 -3.14 -15.34 -8.46
CA ASN A 21 -2.91 -15.59 -9.89
C ASN A 21 -3.58 -14.57 -10.81
N HIS A 22 -4.35 -13.61 -10.27
CA HIS A 22 -4.96 -12.56 -11.07
C HIS A 22 -3.89 -11.56 -11.54
N GLU A 23 -3.80 -11.33 -12.84
CA GLU A 23 -2.74 -10.50 -13.45
C GLU A 23 -2.71 -9.09 -12.83
N TYR A 24 -3.89 -8.53 -12.58
CA TYR A 24 -4.05 -7.23 -11.91
C TYR A 24 -3.39 -7.20 -10.52
N TYR A 25 -3.51 -8.27 -9.73
CA TYR A 25 -2.90 -8.37 -8.41
C TYR A 25 -1.37 -8.33 -8.50
N GLN A 26 -0.79 -9.05 -9.48
CA GLN A 26 0.66 -9.02 -9.69
C GLN A 26 1.16 -7.65 -10.18
N GLN A 27 0.39 -6.97 -11.03
CA GLN A 27 0.71 -5.62 -11.47
C GLN A 27 0.73 -4.64 -10.28
N ILE A 28 -0.22 -4.76 -9.35
CA ILE A 28 -0.27 -3.94 -8.14
C ILE A 28 1.02 -4.10 -7.31
N PHE A 29 1.46 -5.35 -7.10
CA PHE A 29 2.69 -5.62 -6.33
C PHE A 29 3.94 -5.08 -7.03
N LYS A 30 4.06 -5.25 -8.35
CA LYS A 30 5.18 -4.70 -9.12
C LYS A 30 5.26 -3.18 -9.00
N GLY A 31 4.13 -2.47 -9.04
CA GLY A 31 4.14 -1.01 -8.87
C GLY A 31 4.61 -0.56 -7.49
N PHE A 32 4.29 -1.29 -6.41
CA PHE A 32 4.88 -1.00 -5.09
C PHE A 32 6.41 -1.12 -5.09
N GLU A 33 6.94 -2.18 -5.72
CA GLU A 33 8.39 -2.39 -5.81
C GLU A 33 9.08 -1.33 -6.65
N GLU A 34 8.50 -0.95 -7.78
CA GLU A 34 9.01 0.11 -8.66
C GLU A 34 9.04 1.46 -7.95
N ILE A 35 7.94 1.84 -7.29
CA ILE A 35 7.87 3.08 -6.50
C ILE A 35 8.97 3.10 -5.43
N CYS A 36 9.12 2.01 -4.67
CA CYS A 36 10.16 1.93 -3.65
C CYS A 36 11.56 2.03 -4.24
N LYS A 37 11.82 1.39 -5.39
CA LYS A 37 13.10 1.49 -6.10
C LYS A 37 13.38 2.92 -6.55
N HIS A 38 12.41 3.60 -7.17
CA HIS A 38 12.55 4.97 -7.66
C HIS A 38 12.77 5.99 -6.54
N LYS A 39 12.10 5.81 -5.40
CA LYS A 39 12.21 6.71 -4.24
C LYS A 39 13.30 6.30 -3.24
N ASN A 40 14.09 5.26 -3.55
CA ASN A 40 15.11 4.67 -2.66
C ASN A 40 14.57 4.31 -1.26
N LEU A 41 13.40 3.68 -1.24
CA LEU A 41 12.69 3.23 -0.04
C LEU A 41 12.82 1.71 0.12
N LYS A 42 12.72 1.25 1.37
CA LYS A 42 12.62 -0.17 1.70
C LYS A 42 11.17 -0.54 1.93
N LEU A 43 10.56 -1.29 1.01
CA LEU A 43 9.24 -1.88 1.20
C LEU A 43 9.30 -2.91 2.34
N VAL A 44 8.64 -2.62 3.46
CA VAL A 44 8.67 -3.48 4.65
C VAL A 44 7.60 -4.56 4.58
N LYS A 45 6.38 -4.15 4.24
CA LYS A 45 5.21 -5.01 4.14
C LYS A 45 4.13 -4.32 3.32
N VAL A 46 3.44 -5.08 2.47
CA VAL A 46 2.17 -4.70 1.87
C VAL A 46 1.05 -5.31 2.70
N TYR A 47 0.07 -4.49 3.07
CA TYR A 47 -1.16 -4.92 3.74
C TYR A 47 -2.27 -4.97 2.70
N GLU A 48 -3.00 -6.07 2.71
CA GLU A 48 -4.08 -6.32 1.78
C GLU A 48 -5.35 -6.46 2.59
N ASP A 49 -6.37 -5.69 2.25
CA ASP A 49 -7.72 -5.96 2.71
C ASP A 49 -8.62 -6.38 1.55
N ARG A 50 -9.48 -7.36 1.84
CA ARG A 50 -10.43 -7.93 0.91
C ARG A 50 -11.83 -7.52 1.31
N PHE A 51 -12.58 -6.94 0.38
CA PHE A 51 -14.00 -6.67 0.61
C PHE A 51 -14.87 -7.56 -0.27
N SER A 52 -16.08 -7.82 0.21
CA SER A 52 -17.13 -8.52 -0.54
C SER A 52 -18.35 -7.63 -0.76
N ASP A 53 -18.29 -6.39 -0.27
CA ASP A 53 -19.40 -5.43 -0.26
C ASP A 53 -18.83 -4.01 -0.14
N GLU A 54 -18.92 -3.25 -1.22
CA GLU A 54 -18.44 -1.86 -1.31
C GLU A 54 -19.20 -0.91 -0.38
N SER A 55 -20.43 -1.26 0.02
CA SER A 55 -21.29 -0.41 0.83
C SER A 55 -20.95 -0.42 2.32
N LYS A 56 -20.06 -1.32 2.76
CA LYS A 56 -19.66 -1.43 4.16
C LYS A 56 -18.55 -0.43 4.54
N PRO A 57 -18.62 0.17 5.74
CA PRO A 57 -17.64 1.14 6.17
C PRO A 57 -16.25 0.49 6.31
N GLN A 58 -15.27 1.15 5.71
CA GLN A 58 -13.83 0.87 5.84
C GLN A 58 -13.22 2.01 6.68
N PRO A 59 -12.27 1.75 7.59
CA PRO A 59 -11.12 0.88 7.37
C PRO A 59 -11.33 -0.56 7.83
N THR A 60 -10.81 -1.46 7.03
CA THR A 60 -10.70 -2.89 7.27
C THR A 60 -9.58 -3.22 8.28
N LYS A 61 -9.49 -4.49 8.68
CA LYS A 61 -8.62 -4.95 9.79
C LYS A 61 -7.13 -4.75 9.49
N GLU A 62 -6.69 -4.93 8.25
CA GLU A 62 -5.27 -4.78 7.90
C GLU A 62 -4.84 -3.32 7.81
N LEU A 63 -5.70 -2.41 7.35
CA LEU A 63 -5.46 -0.96 7.43
C LEU A 63 -5.26 -0.51 8.88
N CYS A 64 -6.12 -0.96 9.80
CA CYS A 64 -5.94 -0.68 11.23
C CYS A 64 -4.60 -1.21 11.78
N LYS A 65 -4.18 -2.40 11.35
CA LYS A 65 -2.87 -2.97 11.73
C LYS A 65 -1.70 -2.18 11.16
N LEU A 66 -1.81 -1.71 9.93
CA LEU A 66 -0.81 -0.86 9.30
C LEU A 66 -0.62 0.42 10.11
N ILE A 67 -1.70 1.14 10.41
CA ILE A 67 -1.63 2.42 11.13
C ILE A 67 -0.98 2.24 12.51
N ARG A 68 -1.24 1.11 13.20
CA ARG A 68 -0.61 0.80 14.49
C ARG A 68 0.88 0.42 14.38
N LYS A 69 1.33 -0.12 13.24
CA LYS A 69 2.71 -0.58 13.04
C LYS A 69 3.62 0.46 12.38
N LYS A 70 3.04 1.39 11.60
CA LYS A 70 3.75 2.47 10.94
C LYS A 70 4.16 3.53 11.95
N ASN A 71 5.42 3.95 11.94
CA ASN A 71 5.85 5.13 12.69
C ASN A 71 5.63 6.40 11.86
N LYS A 72 5.63 7.56 12.53
CA LYS A 72 5.55 8.87 11.84
C LYS A 72 6.62 9.03 10.76
N GLY A 73 7.81 8.44 10.96
CA GLY A 73 8.95 8.48 10.03
C GLY A 73 8.87 7.58 8.79
N ASP A 74 7.84 6.74 8.65
CA ASP A 74 7.74 5.78 7.54
C ASP A 74 6.81 6.29 6.44
N TYR A 75 7.07 5.91 5.18
CA TYR A 75 6.18 6.18 4.05
C TYR A 75 4.98 5.22 4.04
N LEU A 76 3.84 5.70 3.54
CA LEU A 76 2.69 4.86 3.17
C LEU A 76 2.47 4.97 1.67
N ILE A 77 2.41 3.83 0.99
CA ILE A 77 2.00 3.74 -0.41
C ILE A 77 0.64 3.04 -0.42
N ASN A 78 -0.38 3.67 -0.99
CA ASN A 78 -1.72 3.12 -1.13
C ASN A 78 -2.03 2.90 -2.62
N PHE A 79 -2.64 1.79 -2.98
CA PHE A 79 -3.22 1.61 -4.32
C PHE A 79 -4.74 1.60 -4.21
N ALA A 80 -5.38 2.58 -4.86
CA ALA A 80 -6.84 2.70 -4.93
C ALA A 80 -7.25 3.39 -6.22
N LEU A 81 -8.42 3.02 -6.77
CA LEU A 81 -8.98 3.63 -7.99
C LEU A 81 -8.00 3.62 -9.19
N GLY A 82 -7.19 2.56 -9.31
CA GLY A 82 -6.20 2.43 -10.38
C GLY A 82 -4.98 3.34 -10.28
N ARG A 83 -4.77 3.99 -9.13
CA ARG A 83 -3.67 4.95 -8.89
C ARG A 83 -2.91 4.61 -7.63
N TYR A 84 -1.62 4.96 -7.61
CA TYR A 84 -0.83 4.91 -6.40
C TYR A 84 -0.85 6.27 -5.72
N MET A 85 -0.95 6.26 -4.40
CA MET A 85 -0.84 7.44 -3.56
C MET A 85 0.29 7.21 -2.57
N ILE A 86 1.24 8.13 -2.52
CA ILE A 86 2.35 8.10 -1.57
C ILE A 86 2.14 9.19 -0.54
N MET A 87 2.03 8.81 0.73
CA MET A 87 2.07 9.72 1.86
C MET A 87 3.46 9.69 2.49
N SER A 88 4.15 10.83 2.48
CA SER A 88 5.46 11.02 3.08
C SER A 88 5.38 11.23 4.60
N PRO A 89 6.50 11.08 5.33
CA PRO A 89 6.55 11.23 6.79
C PRO A 89 6.08 12.59 7.34
N ASP A 90 6.21 13.66 6.54
CA ASP A 90 5.75 15.01 6.84
C ASP A 90 4.27 15.24 6.50
N GLY A 91 3.60 14.23 5.94
CA GLY A 91 2.17 14.25 5.64
C GLY A 91 1.82 14.76 4.25
N GLN A 92 2.79 15.01 3.38
CA GLN A 92 2.50 15.34 1.98
C GLN A 92 1.99 14.10 1.25
N LEU A 93 1.02 14.31 0.36
CA LEU A 93 0.40 13.28 -0.47
C LEU A 93 0.76 13.53 -1.93
N GLU A 94 1.26 12.50 -2.61
CA GLU A 94 1.58 12.49 -4.04
C GLU A 94 0.76 11.39 -4.74
N ILE A 95 0.16 11.69 -5.89
CA ILE A 95 -0.54 10.70 -6.73
C ILE A 95 0.37 10.35 -7.91
N ILE A 96 0.56 9.05 -8.14
CA ILE A 96 1.37 8.46 -9.22
C ILE A 96 0.46 7.62 -10.12
#